data_AF-A0A180EQL9-F1
#
_entry.id   AF-A0A180EQL9-F1
#
_cell.length_a   1.000
_cell.length_b   1.000
_cell.length_c   1.000
_cell.angle_alpha   90.00
_cell.angle_beta   90.00
_cell.angle_gamma   90.00
#
_symmetry.space_group_name_H-M   'P 1'
#
loop_
_entity.id
_entity.type
_entity.pdbx_description
1 polymer ?
#
loop_
_entity_poly.entity_id
_entity_poly.type
_entity_poly.pdbx_seq_one_letter_code
_entity_poly.pdbx_strand_id
1 'polypeptide(L)'
;MSFNYAEKNTPFVLSPQSLDEYLAKGWYRMGASIFTTHFLFFNQQPYSAVWIRLDLQDFAFSKSQRKLMRRNAQTFTVASGPRQIDAERENLYHRYAEDFDGRLSNSISDSLEDYGEDSVFNTLEISVRDTVSKQLVANSYFDVGDTSAASILGIYDPLLKSFSLGYYTMLLEIQWCLDNGLRYYYPGYVVPGYGRFDYKLRLGKSQYYNIQTDKWLPFANEAVDAFGPAEVQRKHLLAMVEGLATNGIHRELLVYPLFEADLHDVWNKDYLPYPYLVYLGNEPEGHPVVLVYDPKEMMYMVVACAHLIQPQMLFNTSYLKLFEQGNFYARLLTNRGVLYQGRTVEEVLPVITRGLQGR
;
A
#
# COMPACT_ATOMS: atom_id res chain seq x y z
N MET A 1 -5.04 22.68 1.23
CA MET A 1 -5.37 21.41 1.90
C MET A 1 -4.22 20.45 1.61
N SER A 2 -3.84 19.61 2.57
CA SER A 2 -2.87 18.54 2.37
C SER A 2 -3.39 17.55 1.33
N PHE A 3 -2.50 16.93 0.56
CA PHE A 3 -2.90 15.80 -0.29
C PHE A 3 -3.32 14.62 0.60
N ASN A 4 -4.43 13.96 0.26
CA ASN A 4 -4.85 12.78 0.98
C ASN A 4 -4.14 11.55 0.40
N TYR A 5 -3.23 10.96 1.19
CA TYR A 5 -2.50 9.77 0.80
C TYR A 5 -3.28 8.47 1.02
N ALA A 6 -4.43 8.56 1.68
CA ALA A 6 -5.22 7.45 2.14
C ALA A 6 -6.72 7.77 2.01
N GLU A 7 -7.26 7.56 0.81
CA GLU A 7 -8.68 7.72 0.55
C GLU A 7 -9.36 6.37 0.52
N LYS A 8 -10.58 6.26 1.06
CA LYS A 8 -11.38 5.02 1.06
C LYS A 8 -12.75 5.27 0.46
N ASN A 9 -13.20 4.35 -0.38
CA ASN A 9 -14.53 4.34 -0.98
C ASN A 9 -15.17 2.96 -0.81
N THR A 10 -16.45 2.94 -0.44
CA THR A 10 -17.27 1.74 -0.24
C THR A 10 -18.44 1.78 -1.23
N PRO A 11 -18.21 1.49 -2.52
CA PRO A 11 -19.26 1.58 -3.53
C PRO A 11 -20.33 0.53 -3.26
N PHE A 12 -21.61 0.88 -3.48
CA PHE A 12 -22.72 -0.09 -3.40
C PHE A 12 -22.81 -0.96 -4.66
N VAL A 13 -22.36 -0.43 -5.80
CA VAL A 13 -22.23 -1.15 -7.08
C VAL A 13 -20.91 -0.71 -7.71
N LEU A 14 -20.16 -1.66 -8.25
CA LEU A 14 -18.94 -1.38 -8.99
C LEU A 14 -19.02 -2.04 -10.37
N SER A 15 -19.10 -1.22 -11.41
CA SER A 15 -19.04 -1.73 -12.79
C SER A 15 -17.59 -2.11 -13.16
N PRO A 16 -17.39 -3.00 -14.15
CA PRO A 16 -16.05 -3.30 -14.65
C PRO A 16 -15.29 -2.06 -15.15
N GLN A 17 -15.97 -1.12 -15.80
CA GLN A 17 -15.40 0.18 -16.19
C GLN A 17 -14.97 1.01 -14.97
N SER A 18 -15.81 1.06 -13.93
CA SER A 18 -15.48 1.80 -12.71
C SER A 18 -14.23 1.23 -12.03
N LEU A 19 -14.10 -0.10 -11.99
CA LEU A 19 -12.89 -0.75 -11.47
C LEU A 19 -11.65 -0.33 -12.28
N ASP A 20 -11.73 -0.33 -13.61
CA ASP A 20 -10.63 0.15 -14.47
C ASP A 20 -10.24 1.61 -14.17
N GLU A 21 -11.22 2.49 -13.97
CA GLU A 21 -10.99 3.92 -13.64
C GLU A 21 -10.31 4.10 -12.28
N TYR A 22 -10.69 3.31 -11.27
CA TYR A 22 -10.03 3.30 -9.97
C TYR A 22 -8.58 2.82 -10.08
N LEU A 23 -8.37 1.64 -10.69
CA LEU A 23 -7.04 1.04 -10.84
C LEU A 23 -6.11 1.97 -11.64
N ALA A 24 -6.63 2.64 -12.68
CA ALA A 24 -5.85 3.59 -13.47
C ALA A 24 -5.36 4.80 -12.66
N LYS A 25 -6.07 5.18 -11.59
CA LYS A 25 -5.73 6.27 -10.66
C LYS A 25 -4.93 5.79 -9.44
N GLY A 26 -4.48 4.54 -9.41
CA GLY A 26 -3.73 4.00 -8.29
C GLY A 26 -4.59 3.70 -7.06
N TRP A 27 -5.85 3.32 -7.25
CA TRP A 27 -6.70 2.77 -6.20
C TRP A 27 -6.70 1.25 -6.24
N TYR A 28 -6.91 0.61 -5.08
CA TYR A 28 -6.81 -0.84 -4.89
C TYR A 28 -7.84 -1.35 -3.92
N ARG A 29 -8.20 -2.63 -4.05
CA ARG A 29 -9.16 -3.25 -3.14
C ARG A 29 -8.51 -3.65 -1.81
N MET A 30 -9.27 -3.49 -0.72
CA MET A 30 -9.07 -4.18 0.54
C MET A 30 -10.45 -4.55 1.10
N GLY A 31 -10.68 -5.85 1.28
CA GLY A 31 -12.00 -6.35 1.68
C GLY A 31 -13.09 -5.90 0.71
N ALA A 32 -14.17 -5.32 1.24
CA ALA A 32 -15.31 -4.81 0.46
C ALA A 32 -15.10 -3.36 -0.04
N SER A 33 -13.93 -2.77 0.21
CA SER A 33 -13.64 -1.37 -0.09
C SER A 33 -12.59 -1.21 -1.18
N ILE A 34 -12.57 -0.05 -1.84
CA ILE A 34 -11.48 0.39 -2.71
C ILE A 34 -10.83 1.63 -2.11
N PHE A 35 -9.50 1.68 -2.07
CA PHE A 35 -8.77 2.70 -1.34
C PHE A 35 -7.42 3.04 -2.00
N THR A 36 -6.83 4.17 -1.63
CA THR A 36 -5.44 4.50 -1.93
C THR A 36 -4.59 4.33 -0.66
N THR A 37 -3.35 3.89 -0.83
CA THR A 37 -2.32 4.07 0.19
C THR A 37 -0.96 4.20 -0.48
N HIS A 38 -0.14 5.11 0.02
CA HIS A 38 1.22 5.32 -0.48
C HIS A 38 2.29 5.04 0.57
N PHE A 39 1.86 4.77 1.80
CA PHE A 39 2.70 4.47 2.93
C PHE A 39 2.23 3.18 3.59
N LEU A 40 3.17 2.40 4.08
CA LEU A 40 2.91 1.21 4.89
C LEU A 40 3.63 1.36 6.21
N PHE A 41 3.08 0.78 7.27
CA PHE A 41 3.71 0.79 8.57
C PHE A 41 3.86 -0.61 9.14
N PHE A 42 5.10 -1.10 9.19
CA PHE A 42 5.43 -2.37 9.82
C PHE A 42 6.87 -2.35 10.33
N ASN A 43 7.23 -3.27 11.23
CA ASN A 43 8.54 -3.26 11.89
C ASN A 43 8.89 -1.90 12.54
N GLN A 44 7.86 -1.18 13.00
CA GLN A 44 7.95 0.17 13.58
C GLN A 44 8.58 1.22 12.66
N GLN A 45 8.49 1.03 11.34
CA GLN A 45 9.01 1.97 10.35
C GLN A 45 8.01 2.19 9.22
N PRO A 46 7.93 3.42 8.69
CA PRO A 46 7.22 3.71 7.45
C PRO A 46 7.97 3.16 6.24
N TYR A 47 7.24 2.67 5.25
CA TYR A 47 7.72 2.27 3.94
C TYR A 47 6.84 2.85 2.85
N SER A 48 7.36 2.97 1.64
CA SER A 48 6.54 3.31 0.47
C SER A 48 5.78 2.10 -0.08
N ALA A 49 4.48 2.25 -0.31
CA ALA A 49 3.70 1.33 -1.16
C ALA A 49 3.83 1.77 -2.62
N VAL A 50 4.61 1.02 -3.41
CA VAL A 50 4.84 1.33 -4.82
C VAL A 50 3.99 0.41 -5.66
N TRP A 51 2.85 0.92 -6.07
CA TRP A 51 1.91 0.14 -6.87
C TRP A 51 2.40 -0.08 -8.28
N ILE A 52 2.20 -1.29 -8.77
CA ILE A 52 2.67 -1.71 -10.08
C ILE A 52 1.56 -2.27 -10.95
N ARG A 53 1.76 -2.19 -12.26
CA ARG A 53 0.93 -2.86 -13.27
C ARG A 53 1.79 -3.35 -14.42
N LEU A 54 1.26 -4.28 -15.19
CA LEU A 54 1.81 -4.70 -16.47
C LEU A 54 0.90 -4.20 -17.58
N ASP A 55 1.48 -3.60 -18.62
CA ASP A 55 0.82 -3.45 -19.91
C ASP A 55 1.00 -4.77 -20.67
N LEU A 56 -0.12 -5.44 -20.93
CA LEU A 56 -0.17 -6.72 -21.63
C LEU A 56 -0.16 -6.56 -23.14
N GLN A 57 -0.17 -5.33 -23.66
CA GLN A 57 0.06 -5.07 -25.07
C GLN A 57 1.43 -5.66 -25.48
N ASP A 58 1.40 -6.56 -26.46
CA ASP A 58 2.57 -7.30 -26.95
C ASP A 58 3.31 -8.12 -25.87
N PHE A 59 2.66 -8.42 -24.76
CA PHE A 59 3.26 -9.20 -23.68
C PHE A 59 3.52 -10.63 -24.12
N ALA A 60 4.71 -11.13 -23.78
CA ALA A 60 5.08 -12.51 -23.98
C ALA A 60 5.81 -13.04 -22.74
N PHE A 61 5.36 -14.20 -22.25
CA PHE A 61 6.03 -14.89 -21.16
C PHE A 61 7.51 -15.13 -21.48
N SER A 62 8.40 -14.93 -20.52
CA SER A 62 9.83 -15.22 -20.65
C SER A 62 10.11 -16.73 -20.79
N LYS A 63 11.32 -17.09 -21.22
CA LYS A 63 11.74 -18.50 -21.33
C LYS A 63 11.60 -19.26 -20.01
N SER A 64 11.92 -18.63 -18.88
CA SER A 64 11.83 -19.23 -17.55
C SER A 64 10.38 -19.38 -17.07
N GLN A 65 9.53 -18.39 -17.33
CA GLN A 65 8.09 -18.47 -17.04
C GLN A 65 7.44 -19.60 -17.83
N ARG A 66 7.68 -19.70 -19.14
CA ARG A 66 7.16 -20.82 -19.96
C ARG A 66 7.66 -22.19 -19.48
N LYS A 67 8.92 -22.28 -19.05
CA LYS A 67 9.49 -23.51 -18.47
C LYS A 67 8.77 -23.89 -17.17
N LEU A 68 8.51 -22.92 -16.29
CA LEU A 68 7.79 -23.12 -15.03
C LEU A 68 6.36 -23.60 -15.30
N MET A 69 5.62 -22.90 -16.17
CA MET A 69 4.24 -23.25 -16.49
C MET A 69 4.16 -24.67 -17.08
N ARG A 70 5.03 -25.01 -18.04
CA ARG A 70 5.06 -26.35 -18.63
C ARG A 70 5.40 -27.43 -17.62
N ARG A 71 6.35 -27.18 -16.70
CA ARG A 71 6.69 -28.13 -15.63
C ARG A 71 5.50 -28.37 -14.72
N ASN A 72 4.87 -27.29 -14.24
CA ASN A 72 3.74 -27.39 -13.32
C ASN A 72 2.52 -28.05 -14.00
N ALA A 73 2.28 -27.81 -15.29
CA ALA A 73 1.22 -28.46 -16.06
C ALA A 73 1.37 -29.99 -16.21
N GLN A 74 2.54 -30.57 -15.90
CA GLN A 74 2.72 -32.04 -15.86
C GLN A 74 2.21 -32.66 -14.55
N THR A 75 2.11 -31.86 -13.50
CA THR A 75 1.75 -32.32 -12.15
C THR A 75 0.37 -31.84 -11.75
N PHE A 76 -0.04 -30.66 -12.22
CA PHE A 76 -1.26 -30.00 -11.79
C PHE A 76 -2.24 -29.76 -12.93
N THR A 77 -3.52 -29.84 -12.59
CA THR A 77 -4.64 -29.36 -13.40
C THR A 77 -5.05 -27.97 -12.93
N VAL A 78 -5.51 -27.13 -13.87
CA VAL A 78 -5.89 -25.75 -13.61
C VAL A 78 -7.32 -25.54 -14.08
N ALA A 79 -8.11 -24.82 -13.28
CA ALA A 79 -9.42 -24.32 -13.65
C ALA A 79 -9.53 -22.84 -13.30
N SER A 80 -10.38 -22.11 -14.03
CA SER A 80 -10.78 -20.74 -13.69
C SER A 80 -12.31 -20.65 -13.65
N GLY A 81 -12.86 -19.77 -12.83
CA GLY A 81 -14.30 -19.59 -12.69
C GLY A 81 -14.66 -18.51 -11.68
N PRO A 82 -15.95 -18.30 -11.39
CA PRO A 82 -16.39 -17.39 -10.33
C PRO A 82 -15.76 -17.77 -8.98
N ARG A 83 -15.46 -16.77 -8.15
CA ARG A 83 -15.02 -16.94 -6.76
C ARG A 83 -15.84 -18.02 -6.05
N GLN A 84 -15.16 -18.94 -5.38
CA GLN A 84 -15.77 -19.88 -4.45
C GLN A 84 -15.10 -19.74 -3.09
N ILE A 85 -15.87 -19.76 -2.01
CA ILE A 85 -15.35 -19.82 -0.64
C ILE A 85 -16.01 -21.03 0.02
N ASP A 86 -15.23 -22.10 0.19
CA ASP A 86 -15.68 -23.35 0.78
C ASP A 86 -14.63 -23.92 1.75
N ALA A 87 -15.00 -24.98 2.45
CA ALA A 87 -14.13 -25.59 3.45
C ALA A 87 -12.78 -26.06 2.87
N GLU A 88 -12.73 -26.49 1.61
CA GLU A 88 -11.47 -26.92 0.98
C GLU A 88 -10.51 -25.73 0.82
N ARG A 89 -11.00 -24.59 0.35
CA ARG A 89 -10.20 -23.36 0.18
C ARG A 89 -9.78 -22.75 1.52
N GLU A 90 -10.68 -22.69 2.50
CA GLU A 90 -10.35 -22.20 3.85
C GLU A 90 -9.29 -23.08 4.52
N ASN A 91 -9.36 -24.41 4.36
CA ASN A 91 -8.31 -25.31 4.87
C ASN A 91 -6.95 -25.06 4.20
N LEU A 92 -6.91 -24.73 2.90
CA LEU A 92 -5.68 -24.32 2.23
C LEU A 92 -5.18 -22.96 2.75
N TYR A 93 -6.09 -22.01 2.95
CA TYR A 93 -5.79 -20.67 3.49
C TYR A 93 -5.17 -20.77 4.88
N HIS A 94 -5.74 -21.55 5.80
CA HIS A 94 -5.19 -21.73 7.15
C HIS A 94 -3.78 -22.32 7.13
N ARG A 95 -3.53 -23.37 6.34
CA ARG A 95 -2.18 -23.94 6.17
C ARG A 95 -1.20 -22.91 5.62
N TYR A 96 -1.63 -22.11 4.65
CA TYR A 96 -0.82 -21.03 4.10
C TYR A 96 -0.51 -19.95 5.14
N ALA A 97 -1.52 -19.55 5.93
CA ALA A 97 -1.40 -18.53 6.95
C ALA A 97 -0.49 -18.92 8.12
N GLU A 98 -0.45 -20.20 8.49
CA GLU A 98 0.47 -20.73 9.52
C GLU A 98 1.95 -20.60 9.13
N ASP A 99 2.29 -20.72 7.84
CA ASP A 99 3.66 -20.54 7.32
C ASP A 99 3.95 -19.07 6.94
N PHE A 100 2.95 -18.19 7.04
CA PHE A 100 3.10 -16.79 6.64
C PHE A 100 3.75 -15.96 7.74
N ASP A 101 4.93 -15.43 7.45
CA ASP A 101 5.65 -14.51 8.34
C ASP A 101 4.97 -13.13 8.37
N GLY A 102 3.83 -12.98 9.03
CA GLY A 102 3.08 -11.72 9.07
C GLY A 102 1.67 -11.89 9.62
N ARG A 103 0.84 -10.87 9.45
CA ARG A 103 -0.59 -10.94 9.80
C ARG A 103 -1.41 -11.01 8.52
N LEU A 104 -2.21 -12.06 8.41
CA LEU A 104 -3.27 -12.19 7.41
C LEU A 104 -4.63 -12.08 8.12
N SER A 105 -5.69 -11.90 7.33
CA SER A 105 -7.06 -11.99 7.82
C SER A 105 -7.35 -13.39 8.39
N ASN A 106 -8.41 -13.55 9.19
CA ASN A 106 -8.69 -14.86 9.80
C ASN A 106 -9.23 -15.88 8.80
N SER A 107 -9.89 -15.43 7.73
CA SER A 107 -10.52 -16.26 6.70
C SER A 107 -10.36 -15.63 5.31
N ILE A 108 -10.72 -16.38 4.25
CA ILE A 108 -10.78 -15.84 2.89
C ILE A 108 -11.88 -14.77 2.79
N SER A 109 -13.05 -15.01 3.41
CA SER A 109 -14.15 -14.04 3.42
C SER A 109 -13.74 -12.75 4.13
N ASP A 110 -13.01 -12.81 5.25
CA ASP A 110 -12.45 -11.62 5.91
C ASP A 110 -11.49 -10.86 4.98
N SER A 111 -10.72 -11.57 4.15
CA SER A 111 -9.78 -10.96 3.21
C SER A 111 -10.47 -10.30 1.99
N LEU A 112 -11.64 -10.81 1.59
CA LEU A 112 -12.34 -10.37 0.38
C LEU A 112 -13.58 -9.51 0.66
N GLU A 113 -14.25 -9.64 1.80
CA GLU A 113 -15.60 -9.10 2.02
C GLU A 113 -15.77 -8.30 3.32
N ASP A 114 -14.74 -8.16 4.17
CA ASP A 114 -14.86 -7.49 5.47
C ASP A 114 -16.10 -8.00 6.28
N TYR A 115 -16.32 -9.32 6.33
CA TYR A 115 -17.43 -10.00 7.04
C TYR A 115 -18.83 -9.94 6.38
N GLY A 116 -18.97 -9.40 5.16
CA GLY A 116 -20.22 -9.47 4.37
C GLY A 116 -20.31 -10.71 3.46
N GLU A 117 -21.50 -11.07 2.98
CA GLU A 117 -21.66 -12.20 2.03
C GLU A 117 -21.60 -11.76 0.54
N ASP A 118 -21.93 -10.50 0.25
CA ASP A 118 -21.99 -9.94 -1.10
C ASP A 118 -20.81 -9.03 -1.41
N SER A 119 -19.96 -9.43 -2.36
CA SER A 119 -18.90 -8.59 -2.89
C SER A 119 -19.41 -7.79 -4.09
N VAL A 120 -19.18 -6.47 -4.10
CA VAL A 120 -19.47 -5.60 -5.25
C VAL A 120 -18.49 -5.79 -6.40
N PHE A 121 -17.41 -6.54 -6.17
CA PHE A 121 -16.38 -6.82 -7.16
C PHE A 121 -16.71 -8.08 -7.96
N ASN A 122 -16.46 -8.03 -9.27
CA ASN A 122 -16.50 -9.20 -10.13
C ASN A 122 -15.22 -10.04 -9.92
N THR A 123 -15.21 -10.85 -8.87
CA THR A 123 -14.06 -11.68 -8.50
C THR A 123 -14.12 -13.06 -9.14
N LEU A 124 -13.07 -13.41 -9.87
CA LEU A 124 -12.81 -14.75 -10.35
C LEU A 124 -11.74 -15.44 -9.50
N GLU A 125 -11.65 -16.76 -9.65
CA GLU A 125 -10.55 -17.54 -9.09
C GLU A 125 -9.81 -18.35 -10.15
N ILE A 126 -8.56 -18.68 -9.86
CA ILE A 126 -7.80 -19.75 -10.49
C ILE A 126 -7.51 -20.81 -9.44
N SER A 127 -7.91 -22.05 -9.72
CA SER A 127 -7.72 -23.20 -8.84
C SER A 127 -6.74 -24.18 -9.46
N VAL A 128 -5.70 -24.56 -8.69
CA VAL A 128 -4.65 -25.50 -9.08
C VAL A 128 -4.78 -26.75 -8.23
N ARG A 129 -4.99 -27.90 -8.88
CA ARG A 129 -5.19 -29.20 -8.23
C ARG A 129 -4.13 -30.19 -8.64
N ASP A 130 -3.66 -31.00 -7.70
CA ASP A 130 -2.82 -32.15 -8.01
C ASP A 130 -3.55 -33.13 -8.93
N THR A 131 -2.89 -33.57 -10.00
CA THR A 131 -3.54 -34.40 -11.03
C THR A 131 -3.92 -35.79 -10.48
N VAL A 132 -3.16 -36.32 -9.52
CA VAL A 132 -3.33 -37.66 -8.96
C VAL A 132 -4.30 -37.62 -7.77
N SER A 133 -4.00 -36.81 -6.76
CA SER A 133 -4.78 -36.75 -5.51
C SER A 133 -6.07 -35.92 -5.63
N LYS A 134 -6.18 -35.08 -6.67
CA LYS A 134 -7.26 -34.09 -6.89
C LYS A 134 -7.37 -33.00 -5.82
N GLN A 135 -6.47 -32.98 -4.85
CA GLN A 135 -6.45 -31.97 -3.80
C GLN A 135 -6.14 -30.59 -4.37
N LEU A 136 -6.82 -29.57 -3.85
CA LEU A 136 -6.47 -28.17 -4.10
C LEU A 136 -5.12 -27.83 -3.44
N VAL A 137 -4.16 -27.40 -4.26
CA VAL A 137 -2.79 -27.11 -3.82
C VAL A 137 -2.42 -25.64 -3.97
N ALA A 138 -3.14 -24.89 -4.81
CA ALA A 138 -3.06 -23.44 -4.89
C ALA A 138 -4.37 -22.85 -5.38
N ASN A 139 -4.64 -21.62 -4.98
CA ASN A 139 -5.78 -20.87 -5.44
C ASN A 139 -5.42 -19.38 -5.43
N SER A 140 -5.98 -18.61 -6.37
CA SER A 140 -5.86 -17.17 -6.34
C SER A 140 -7.16 -16.51 -6.75
N TYR A 141 -7.40 -15.31 -6.22
CA TYR A 141 -8.56 -14.48 -6.48
C TYR A 141 -8.12 -13.18 -7.13
N PHE A 142 -8.82 -12.79 -8.19
CA PHE A 142 -8.55 -11.57 -8.93
C PHE A 142 -9.85 -10.93 -9.41
N ASP A 143 -9.87 -9.60 -9.39
CA ASP A 143 -11.01 -8.81 -9.85
C ASP A 143 -10.86 -8.46 -11.31
N VAL A 144 -11.99 -8.48 -12.03
CA VAL A 144 -12.03 -8.27 -13.48
C VAL A 144 -12.80 -7.00 -13.83
N GLY A 145 -12.10 -6.06 -14.47
CA GLY A 145 -12.65 -4.88 -15.13
C GLY A 145 -12.93 -5.12 -16.61
N ASP A 146 -13.21 -4.05 -17.36
CA ASP A 146 -13.50 -4.17 -18.81
C ASP A 146 -12.23 -4.45 -19.62
N THR A 147 -11.12 -3.83 -19.22
CA THR A 147 -9.83 -3.88 -19.92
C THR A 147 -8.69 -4.28 -19.00
N SER A 148 -8.98 -4.60 -17.74
CA SER A 148 -7.95 -4.95 -16.77
C SER A 148 -8.37 -5.99 -15.75
N ALA A 149 -7.38 -6.57 -15.07
CA ALA A 149 -7.60 -7.41 -13.90
C ALA A 149 -6.63 -7.06 -12.76
N ALA A 150 -7.06 -7.24 -11.52
CA ALA A 150 -6.26 -6.99 -10.32
C ALA A 150 -6.15 -8.24 -9.45
N SER A 151 -4.93 -8.69 -9.16
CA SER A 151 -4.68 -9.81 -8.26
C SER A 151 -4.91 -9.38 -6.81
N ILE A 152 -5.74 -10.12 -6.08
CA ILE A 152 -6.19 -9.74 -4.72
C ILE A 152 -5.57 -10.65 -3.67
N LEU A 153 -5.70 -11.97 -3.83
CA LEU A 153 -5.24 -12.95 -2.85
C LEU A 153 -4.68 -14.17 -3.56
N GLY A 154 -3.51 -14.65 -3.14
CA GLY A 154 -2.91 -15.89 -3.62
C GLY A 154 -2.53 -16.80 -2.47
N ILE A 155 -3.05 -18.02 -2.48
CA ILE A 155 -2.80 -19.05 -1.47
C ILE A 155 -2.23 -20.31 -2.11
N TYR A 156 -1.35 -21.00 -1.39
CA TYR A 156 -0.75 -22.23 -1.86
C TYR A 156 -0.31 -23.12 -0.70
N ASP A 157 -0.15 -24.41 -0.98
CA ASP A 157 0.34 -25.39 -0.01
C ASP A 157 1.84 -25.16 0.26
N PRO A 158 2.25 -24.75 1.48
CA PRO A 158 3.65 -24.47 1.79
C PRO A 158 4.59 -25.66 1.57
N LEU A 159 4.09 -26.89 1.66
CA LEU A 159 4.88 -28.10 1.41
C LEU A 159 5.29 -28.23 -0.07
N LEU A 160 4.62 -27.52 -0.98
CA LEU A 160 4.87 -27.52 -2.41
C LEU A 160 5.62 -26.27 -2.89
N LYS A 161 6.36 -25.59 -2.00
CA LYS A 161 7.14 -24.36 -2.30
C LYS A 161 8.09 -24.50 -3.50
N SER A 162 8.63 -25.70 -3.76
CA SER A 162 9.52 -26.00 -4.90
C SER A 162 8.83 -25.84 -6.28
N PHE A 163 7.50 -25.90 -6.31
CA PHE A 163 6.69 -25.66 -7.51
C PHE A 163 6.39 -24.17 -7.74
N SER A 164 6.73 -23.30 -6.78
CA SER A 164 6.51 -21.85 -6.85
C SER A 164 5.05 -21.49 -7.12
N LEU A 165 4.12 -22.20 -6.46
CA LEU A 165 2.69 -22.15 -6.77
C LEU A 165 2.08 -20.75 -6.66
N GLY A 166 2.45 -19.95 -5.66
CA GLY A 166 1.97 -18.56 -5.56
C GLY A 166 2.41 -17.65 -6.71
N TYR A 167 3.61 -17.86 -7.27
CA TYR A 167 4.04 -17.14 -8.48
C TYR A 167 3.41 -17.75 -9.74
N TYR A 168 3.18 -19.06 -9.75
CA TYR A 168 2.54 -19.76 -10.86
C TYR A 168 1.09 -19.32 -11.06
N THR A 169 0.30 -19.12 -9.99
CA THR A 169 -1.07 -18.61 -10.09
C THR A 169 -1.12 -17.22 -10.72
N MET A 170 -0.19 -16.31 -10.38
CA MET A 170 -0.09 -15.01 -11.06
C MET A 170 0.20 -15.13 -12.57
N LEU A 171 1.02 -16.10 -12.99
CA LEU A 171 1.24 -16.35 -14.42
C LEU A 171 -0.02 -16.89 -15.11
N LEU A 172 -0.83 -17.69 -14.39
CA LEU A 172 -2.11 -18.18 -14.88
C LEU A 172 -3.14 -17.04 -14.97
N GLU A 173 -3.15 -16.10 -14.03
CA GLU A 173 -3.98 -14.88 -14.11
C GLU A 173 -3.61 -14.05 -15.34
N ILE A 174 -2.31 -13.84 -15.60
CA ILE A 174 -1.85 -13.16 -16.81
C ILE A 174 -2.27 -13.93 -18.06
N GLN A 175 -2.13 -15.27 -18.07
CA GLN A 175 -2.58 -16.08 -19.22
C GLN A 175 -4.07 -15.90 -19.46
N TRP A 176 -4.89 -15.93 -18.40
CA TRP A 176 -6.32 -15.66 -18.48
C TRP A 176 -6.61 -14.27 -19.03
N CYS A 177 -5.88 -13.24 -18.59
CA CYS A 177 -6.01 -11.88 -19.13
C CYS A 177 -5.71 -11.82 -20.63
N LEU A 178 -4.66 -12.48 -21.09
CA LEU A 178 -4.29 -12.54 -22.51
C LEU A 178 -5.36 -13.26 -23.34
N ASP A 179 -5.86 -14.39 -22.84
CA ASP A 179 -6.88 -15.19 -23.52
C ASP A 179 -8.22 -14.42 -23.66
N ASN A 180 -8.48 -13.48 -22.75
CA ASN A 180 -9.67 -12.61 -22.74
C ASN A 180 -9.40 -11.20 -23.31
N GLY A 181 -8.22 -10.94 -23.86
CA GLY A 181 -7.90 -9.66 -24.51
C GLY A 181 -7.80 -8.45 -23.56
N LEU A 182 -7.53 -8.68 -22.26
CA LEU A 182 -7.32 -7.59 -21.31
C LEU A 182 -5.97 -6.91 -21.53
N ARG A 183 -5.95 -5.59 -21.36
CA ARG A 183 -4.78 -4.75 -21.57
C ARG A 183 -3.90 -4.62 -20.34
N TYR A 184 -4.46 -4.53 -19.15
CA TYR A 184 -3.70 -4.26 -17.93
C TYR A 184 -3.85 -5.36 -16.89
N TYR A 185 -2.76 -5.69 -16.22
CA TYR A 185 -2.78 -6.58 -15.05
C TYR A 185 -2.11 -5.89 -13.86
N TYR A 186 -2.83 -5.79 -12.75
CA TYR A 186 -2.40 -5.12 -11.52
C TYR A 186 -2.05 -6.18 -10.46
N PRO A 187 -0.77 -6.56 -10.28
CA PRO A 187 -0.38 -7.57 -9.30
C PRO A 187 -0.29 -7.02 -7.86
N GLY A 188 -0.66 -5.75 -7.62
CA GLY A 188 -0.53 -5.06 -6.34
C GLY A 188 0.70 -4.16 -6.27
N TYR A 189 1.36 -4.11 -5.11
CA TYR A 189 2.51 -3.23 -4.86
C TYR A 189 3.80 -4.00 -4.57
N VAL A 190 4.91 -3.25 -4.65
CA VAL A 190 6.22 -3.59 -4.11
C VAL A 190 6.62 -2.60 -3.02
N VAL A 191 7.58 -2.98 -2.19
CA VAL A 191 8.03 -2.16 -1.05
C VAL A 191 9.54 -1.95 -1.16
N PRO A 192 9.99 -0.74 -1.53
CA PRO A 192 11.42 -0.41 -1.59
C PRO A 192 12.10 -0.69 -0.26
N GLY A 193 13.31 -1.26 -0.32
CA GLY A 193 14.04 -1.69 0.89
C GLY A 193 13.49 -2.95 1.58
N TYR A 194 12.36 -3.53 1.13
CA TYR A 194 11.78 -4.75 1.71
C TYR A 194 11.43 -5.79 0.63
N GLY A 195 12.43 -6.58 0.25
CA GLY A 195 12.40 -7.44 -0.94
C GLY A 195 11.43 -8.63 -0.94
N ARG A 196 10.61 -8.77 0.12
CA ARG A 196 9.56 -9.81 0.19
C ARG A 196 8.59 -9.73 -0.98
N PHE A 197 8.32 -8.54 -1.51
CA PHE A 197 7.33 -8.30 -2.56
C PHE A 197 7.93 -8.20 -3.98
N ASP A 198 9.25 -8.25 -4.11
CA ASP A 198 9.98 -8.05 -5.37
C ASP A 198 9.72 -9.16 -6.40
N TYR A 199 9.21 -10.31 -5.95
CA TYR A 199 8.89 -11.41 -6.85
C TYR A 199 7.89 -11.01 -7.95
N LYS A 200 7.06 -9.99 -7.72
CA LYS A 200 6.09 -9.47 -8.69
C LYS A 200 6.78 -8.74 -9.85
N LEU A 201 7.96 -8.17 -9.64
CA LEU A 201 8.76 -7.56 -10.70
C LEU A 201 9.30 -8.59 -11.70
N ARG A 202 9.28 -9.89 -11.34
CA ARG A 202 9.69 -10.97 -12.24
C ARG A 202 8.63 -11.32 -13.29
N LEU A 203 7.41 -10.78 -13.17
CA LEU A 203 6.30 -11.03 -14.10
C LEU A 203 6.56 -10.45 -15.49
N GLY A 204 7.25 -9.32 -15.59
CA GLY A 204 7.53 -8.66 -16.86
C GLY A 204 8.03 -7.24 -16.70
N LYS A 205 7.90 -6.44 -17.77
CA LYS A 205 8.22 -5.01 -17.75
C LYS A 205 7.08 -4.26 -17.05
N SER A 206 7.18 -4.12 -15.73
CA SER A 206 6.19 -3.40 -14.94
C SER A 206 6.26 -1.89 -15.15
N GLN A 207 5.14 -1.23 -14.90
CA GLN A 207 5.03 0.21 -14.66
C GLN A 207 4.74 0.44 -13.18
N TYR A 208 5.11 1.59 -12.63
CA TYR A 208 4.69 2.04 -11.30
C TYR A 208 3.81 3.28 -11.38
N TYR A 209 2.92 3.45 -10.40
CA TYR A 209 2.12 4.66 -10.28
C TYR A 209 2.94 5.78 -9.63
N ASN A 210 3.21 6.85 -10.37
CA ASN A 210 3.92 8.03 -9.89
C ASN A 210 2.91 9.07 -9.40
N ILE A 211 2.87 9.29 -8.08
CA ILE A 211 1.91 10.19 -7.42
C ILE A 211 2.11 11.67 -7.78
N GLN A 212 3.29 12.08 -8.23
CA GLN A 212 3.58 13.48 -8.57
C GLN A 212 2.98 13.85 -9.92
N THR A 213 2.98 12.88 -10.84
CA THR A 213 2.52 13.09 -12.22
C THR A 213 1.15 12.47 -12.50
N ASP A 214 0.60 11.72 -11.55
CA ASP A 214 -0.62 10.92 -11.67
C ASP A 214 -0.59 10.02 -12.92
N LYS A 215 0.58 9.41 -13.16
CA LYS A 215 0.87 8.59 -14.35
C LYS A 215 1.56 7.30 -14.00
N TRP A 216 1.30 6.31 -14.85
CA TRP A 216 2.03 5.06 -14.86
C TRP A 216 3.32 5.21 -15.68
N LEU A 217 4.46 5.07 -15.03
CA LEU A 217 5.79 5.20 -15.64
C LEU A 217 6.51 3.85 -15.62
N PRO A 218 7.45 3.58 -16.56
CA PRO A 218 8.25 2.37 -16.52
C PRO A 218 8.93 2.16 -15.17
N PHE A 219 8.86 0.94 -14.63
CA PHE A 219 9.49 0.61 -13.36
C PHE A 219 11.02 0.62 -13.49
N ALA A 220 11.69 1.39 -12.63
CA ALA A 220 13.15 1.43 -12.50
C ALA A 220 13.51 1.52 -11.02
N ASN A 221 14.32 0.57 -10.52
CA ASN A 221 14.69 0.49 -9.10
C ASN A 221 15.24 1.82 -8.58
N GLU A 222 16.18 2.42 -9.32
CA GLU A 222 16.82 3.68 -8.97
C GLU A 222 15.82 4.83 -8.81
N ALA A 223 14.80 4.88 -9.67
CA ALA A 223 13.75 5.89 -9.58
C ALA A 223 12.86 5.62 -8.36
N VAL A 224 12.50 4.37 -8.10
CA VAL A 224 11.62 4.02 -7.00
C VAL A 224 12.29 4.24 -5.64
N ASP A 225 13.57 3.88 -5.49
CA ASP A 225 14.33 4.12 -4.27
C ASP A 225 14.59 5.63 -4.03
N ALA A 226 14.67 6.42 -5.09
CA ALA A 226 14.88 7.87 -5.01
C ALA A 226 13.59 8.69 -4.83
N PHE A 227 12.48 8.21 -5.38
CA PHE A 227 11.20 8.94 -5.47
C PHE A 227 10.06 8.29 -4.68
N GLY A 228 10.34 7.23 -3.92
CA GLY A 228 9.39 6.65 -2.98
C GLY A 228 8.89 7.70 -1.99
N PRO A 229 7.57 7.81 -1.74
CA PRO A 229 7.00 8.84 -0.87
C PRO A 229 7.65 8.92 0.52
N ALA A 230 7.93 7.78 1.15
CA ALA A 230 8.54 7.71 2.49
C ALA A 230 10.01 8.15 2.46
N GLU A 231 10.75 7.70 1.44
CA GLU A 231 12.16 8.01 1.24
C GLU A 231 12.37 9.51 0.98
N VAL A 232 11.53 10.09 0.12
CA VAL A 232 11.51 11.53 -0.18
C VAL A 232 11.22 12.35 1.08
N GLN A 233 10.19 11.99 1.85
CA GLN A 233 9.88 12.66 3.11
C GLN A 233 11.06 12.64 4.07
N ARG A 234 11.61 11.46 4.32
CA ARG A 234 12.73 11.26 5.25
C ARG A 234 13.94 12.07 4.82
N LYS A 235 14.32 12.04 3.54
CA LYS A 235 15.44 12.81 2.99
C LYS A 235 15.29 14.30 3.24
N HIS A 236 14.15 14.87 2.88
CA HIS A 236 13.93 16.31 2.96
C HIS A 236 13.80 16.81 4.40
N LEU A 237 13.13 16.06 5.27
CA LEU A 237 13.00 16.43 6.68
C LEU A 237 14.33 16.29 7.43
N LEU A 238 15.16 15.29 7.12
CA LEU A 238 16.52 15.20 7.68
C LEU A 238 17.39 16.40 7.28
N ALA A 239 17.32 16.83 6.02
CA ALA A 239 18.03 18.04 5.57
C ALA A 239 17.56 19.29 6.33
N MET A 240 16.27 19.40 6.65
CA MET A 240 15.77 20.49 7.49
C MET A 240 16.27 20.38 8.94
N VAL A 241 16.28 19.18 9.53
CA VAL A 241 16.82 18.96 10.88
C VAL A 241 18.28 19.40 10.97
N GLU A 242 19.10 19.06 9.97
CA GLU A 242 20.49 19.52 9.87
C GLU A 242 20.57 21.06 9.75
N GLY A 243 19.73 21.65 8.89
CA GLY A 243 19.62 23.11 8.76
C GLY A 243 19.24 23.82 10.07
N LEU A 244 18.31 23.26 10.84
CA LEU A 244 17.95 23.79 12.16
C LEU A 244 19.10 23.67 13.17
N ALA A 245 19.79 22.53 13.18
CA ALA A 245 20.91 22.28 14.08
C ALA A 245 22.06 23.26 13.85
N THR A 246 22.39 23.57 12.59
CA THR A 246 23.41 24.60 12.25
C THR A 246 23.02 26.02 12.70
N ASN A 247 21.73 26.27 12.94
CA ASN A 247 21.20 27.51 13.49
C ASN A 247 20.96 27.45 15.02
N GLY A 248 21.51 26.45 15.71
CA GLY A 248 21.40 26.28 17.16
C GLY A 248 20.03 25.79 17.64
N ILE A 249 19.18 25.30 16.74
CA ILE A 249 17.86 24.77 17.06
C ILE A 249 17.90 23.25 16.92
N HIS A 250 17.90 22.55 18.06
CA HIS A 250 17.92 21.09 18.06
C HIS A 250 16.50 20.52 17.95
N ARG A 251 16.24 19.82 16.85
CA ARG A 251 15.00 19.06 16.59
C ARG A 251 15.37 17.68 16.06
N GLU A 252 14.42 16.76 16.15
CA GLU A 252 14.57 15.39 15.67
C GLU A 252 13.48 15.06 14.65
N LEU A 253 13.80 14.18 13.71
CA LEU A 253 12.82 13.58 12.83
C LEU A 253 12.03 12.53 13.62
N LEU A 254 10.73 12.72 13.78
CA LEU A 254 9.85 11.80 14.46
C LEU A 254 9.10 10.92 13.45
N VAL A 255 8.89 9.66 13.82
CA VAL A 255 7.96 8.77 13.14
C VAL A 255 6.56 8.99 13.71
N TYR A 256 5.57 9.25 12.86
CA TYR A 256 4.18 9.43 13.24
C TYR A 256 3.39 8.18 12.81
N PRO A 257 3.12 7.21 13.69
CA PRO A 257 2.49 5.94 13.31
C PRO A 257 0.97 6.03 13.08
N LEU A 258 0.36 7.19 13.39
CA LEU A 258 -1.10 7.38 13.33
C LEU A 258 -1.55 8.07 12.03
N PHE A 259 -0.71 8.06 11.00
CA PHE A 259 -0.97 8.73 9.71
C PHE A 259 -2.10 8.09 8.90
N GLU A 260 -2.43 6.82 9.18
CA GLU A 260 -3.51 6.08 8.50
C GLU A 260 -4.89 6.30 9.14
N ALA A 261 -5.03 7.30 10.03
CA ALA A 261 -6.28 7.56 10.74
C ALA A 261 -7.48 7.76 9.78
N ASP A 262 -7.26 8.37 8.60
CA ASP A 262 -8.28 8.54 7.56
C ASP A 262 -8.88 7.22 7.04
N LEU A 263 -8.13 6.11 7.08
CA LEU A 263 -8.66 4.79 6.66
C LEU A 263 -9.62 4.19 7.68
N HIS A 264 -9.54 4.62 8.93
CA HIS A 264 -10.30 4.09 10.05
C HIS A 264 -11.45 5.00 10.48
N ASP A 265 -11.38 6.30 10.19
CA ASP A 265 -12.39 7.26 10.62
C ASP A 265 -13.54 7.41 9.60
N VAL A 266 -14.76 7.20 10.07
CA VAL A 266 -15.99 7.44 9.29
C VAL A 266 -16.42 8.90 9.32
N TRP A 267 -15.87 9.71 10.24
CA TRP A 267 -16.24 11.11 10.42
C TRP A 267 -15.42 12.08 9.56
N ASN A 268 -14.44 11.57 8.79
CA ASN A 268 -13.61 12.29 7.82
C ASN A 268 -13.03 13.60 8.38
N LYS A 269 -12.37 13.52 9.53
CA LYS A 269 -11.58 14.65 10.05
C LYS A 269 -10.30 14.77 9.23
N ASP A 270 -9.88 16.00 8.93
CA ASP A 270 -8.62 16.28 8.19
C ASP A 270 -7.42 15.88 9.06
N TYR A 271 -7.09 14.57 9.12
CA TYR A 271 -5.96 14.05 9.88
C TYR A 271 -4.64 14.40 9.21
N LEU A 272 -3.54 14.34 9.95
CA LEU A 272 -2.20 14.54 9.36
C LEU A 272 -1.74 13.26 8.63
N PRO A 273 -1.64 13.23 7.28
CA PRO A 273 -1.44 11.98 6.54
C PRO A 273 0.05 11.68 6.25
N TYR A 274 0.97 12.18 7.08
CA TYR A 274 2.41 12.07 6.84
C TYR A 274 3.09 11.18 7.91
N PRO A 275 3.77 10.10 7.53
CA PRO A 275 4.39 9.19 8.50
C PRO A 275 5.66 9.76 9.16
N TYR A 276 6.20 10.87 8.64
CA TYR A 276 7.33 11.58 9.25
C TYR A 276 6.99 13.04 9.51
N LEU A 277 7.42 13.54 10.66
CA LEU A 277 7.27 14.95 11.02
C LEU A 277 8.45 15.44 11.87
N VAL A 278 8.62 16.76 11.92
CA VAL A 278 9.49 17.43 12.90
C VAL A 278 8.60 18.31 13.77
N TYR A 279 8.59 18.05 15.08
CA TYR A 279 7.80 18.85 16.02
C TYR A 279 8.49 20.18 16.29
N LEU A 280 7.81 21.30 15.99
CA LEU A 280 8.39 22.63 16.12
C LEU A 280 8.07 23.29 17.47
N GLY A 281 6.94 22.96 18.09
CA GLY A 281 6.51 23.52 19.36
C GLY A 281 4.99 23.61 19.45
N ASN A 282 4.47 24.49 20.30
CA ASN A 282 3.04 24.79 20.37
C ASN A 282 2.79 26.28 20.09
N GLU A 283 1.65 26.59 19.50
CA GLU A 283 1.06 27.92 19.48
C GLU A 283 0.74 28.38 20.92
N PRO A 284 0.56 29.69 21.18
CA PRO A 284 0.18 30.20 22.51
C PRO A 284 -1.06 29.54 23.12
N GLU A 285 -1.99 29.10 22.27
CA GLU A 285 -3.22 28.38 22.63
C GLU A 285 -2.98 26.91 23.02
N GLY A 286 -1.74 26.42 22.92
CA GLY A 286 -1.35 25.05 23.24
C GLY A 286 -1.46 24.06 22.08
N HIS A 287 -1.76 24.52 20.87
CA HIS A 287 -1.89 23.70 19.67
C HIS A 287 -0.52 23.34 19.07
N PRO A 288 -0.23 22.05 18.78
CA PRO A 288 1.06 21.64 18.22
C PRO A 288 1.29 22.22 16.83
N VAL A 289 2.51 22.66 16.56
CA VAL A 289 3.00 23.03 15.23
C VAL A 289 4.04 22.02 14.79
N VAL A 290 3.85 21.45 13.61
CA VAL A 290 4.75 20.45 13.03
C VAL A 290 5.22 20.90 11.65
N LEU A 291 6.39 20.42 11.27
CA LEU A 291 6.87 20.47 9.90
C LEU A 291 6.73 19.08 9.28
N VAL A 292 6.14 19.04 8.10
CA VAL A 292 6.06 17.84 7.24
C VAL A 292 6.60 18.16 5.86
N TYR A 293 6.84 17.13 5.05
CA TYR A 293 7.18 17.26 3.65
C TYR A 293 6.16 16.50 2.81
N ASP A 294 5.58 17.16 1.82
CA ASP A 294 4.62 16.57 0.91
C ASP A 294 5.33 15.97 -0.32
N PRO A 295 5.38 14.64 -0.48
CA PRO A 295 6.06 14.03 -1.62
C PRO A 295 5.32 14.16 -2.96
N LYS A 296 4.03 14.53 -2.97
CA LYS A 296 3.28 14.79 -4.21
C LYS A 296 3.61 16.18 -4.74
N GLU A 297 3.50 17.19 -3.89
CA GLU A 297 3.72 18.60 -4.23
C GLU A 297 5.19 19.02 -4.14
N MET A 298 6.05 18.14 -3.58
CA MET A 298 7.49 18.36 -3.41
C MET A 298 7.83 19.62 -2.62
N MET A 299 7.19 19.75 -1.46
CA MET A 299 7.30 20.95 -0.63
C MET A 299 7.23 20.67 0.86
N TYR A 300 7.91 21.50 1.63
CA TYR A 300 7.76 21.59 3.07
C TYR A 300 6.46 22.31 3.44
N MET A 301 5.82 21.85 4.51
CA MET A 301 4.66 22.52 5.08
C MET A 301 4.82 22.64 6.59
N VAL A 302 4.68 23.87 7.09
CA VAL A 302 4.51 24.14 8.52
C VAL A 302 3.02 24.11 8.81
N VAL A 303 2.59 23.17 9.62
CA VAL A 303 1.17 22.87 9.86
C VAL A 303 0.84 23.10 11.33
N ALA A 304 -0.19 23.91 11.58
CA ALA A 304 -0.83 23.99 12.89
C ALA A 304 -1.80 22.82 13.02
N CYS A 305 -1.69 22.08 14.12
CA CYS A 305 -2.48 20.89 14.38
C CYS A 305 -3.29 21.01 15.67
N ALA A 306 -4.31 20.19 15.81
CA ALA A 306 -4.99 19.95 17.09
C ALA A 306 -4.74 18.52 17.55
N HIS A 307 -4.69 18.33 18.86
CA HIS A 307 -4.74 16.99 19.45
C HIS A 307 -6.17 16.50 19.49
N LEU A 308 -6.41 15.31 18.95
CA LEU A 308 -7.66 14.62 19.23
C LEU A 308 -7.52 13.89 20.58
N ILE A 309 -8.48 14.11 21.48
CA ILE A 309 -8.39 13.65 22.88
C ILE A 309 -8.54 12.12 23.02
N GLN A 310 -8.96 11.41 21.96
CA GLN A 310 -9.28 9.97 22.04
C GLN A 310 -8.79 9.15 20.83
N PRO A 311 -7.46 8.98 20.64
CA PRO A 311 -6.92 8.09 19.60
C PRO A 311 -7.36 6.64 19.77
N GLN A 312 -7.71 6.21 21.00
CA GLN A 312 -8.20 4.87 21.31
C GLN A 312 -9.53 4.49 20.62
N MET A 313 -10.25 5.46 20.05
CA MET A 313 -11.42 5.17 19.22
C MET A 313 -11.05 4.60 17.85
N LEU A 314 -9.84 4.90 17.35
CA LEU A 314 -9.37 4.47 16.03
C LEU A 314 -8.28 3.40 16.13
N PHE A 315 -7.42 3.50 17.17
CA PHE A 315 -6.28 2.62 17.35
C PHE A 315 -6.39 1.88 18.67
N ASN A 316 -6.20 0.56 18.67
CA ASN A 316 -6.25 -0.20 19.91
C ASN A 316 -5.08 0.14 20.85
N THR A 317 -5.29 -0.02 22.15
CA THR A 317 -4.30 0.34 23.18
C THR A 317 -3.00 -0.45 23.05
N SER A 318 -3.06 -1.71 22.63
CA SER A 318 -1.87 -2.56 22.46
C SER A 318 -0.96 -2.06 21.35
N TYR A 319 -1.52 -1.50 20.27
CA TYR A 319 -0.79 -0.86 19.19
C TYR A 319 -0.16 0.44 19.66
N LEU A 320 -0.91 1.31 20.35
CA LEU A 320 -0.39 2.58 20.88
C LEU A 320 0.79 2.39 21.85
N LYS A 321 0.75 1.33 22.67
CA LYS A 321 1.84 0.97 23.59
C LYS A 321 3.18 0.69 22.91
N LEU A 322 3.17 0.28 21.64
CA LEU A 322 4.40 0.02 20.89
C LEU A 322 5.23 1.30 20.68
N PHE A 323 4.63 2.49 20.86
CA PHE A 323 5.23 3.78 20.55
C PHE A 323 5.43 4.66 21.79
N GLU A 324 5.36 4.09 23.00
CA GLU A 324 5.64 4.81 24.25
C GLU A 324 7.14 5.14 24.42
N GLN A 325 8.02 4.42 23.73
CA GLN A 325 9.46 4.59 23.78
C GLN A 325 10.04 4.70 22.37
N GLY A 326 11.10 5.51 22.23
CA GLY A 326 11.74 5.76 20.94
C GLY A 326 11.31 7.08 20.30
N ASN A 327 11.63 7.24 19.03
CA ASN A 327 11.50 8.50 18.30
C ASN A 327 10.14 8.57 17.57
N PHE A 328 9.06 8.46 18.33
CA PHE A 328 7.69 8.45 17.81
C PHE A 328 6.86 9.64 18.31
N TYR A 329 5.93 10.09 17.48
CA TYR A 329 4.86 11.01 17.87
C TYR A 329 3.52 10.26 17.94
N ALA A 330 3.16 9.74 19.11
CA ALA A 330 1.99 8.85 19.27
C ALA A 330 0.71 9.59 19.73
N ARG A 331 0.57 10.89 19.46
CA ARG A 331 -0.64 11.67 19.76
C ARG A 331 -1.33 12.04 18.46
N LEU A 332 -2.58 11.61 18.27
CA LEU A 332 -3.33 11.83 17.03
C LEU A 332 -3.48 13.32 16.72
N LEU A 333 -3.10 13.71 15.50
CA LEU A 333 -3.10 15.07 14.99
C LEU A 333 -4.16 15.25 13.90
N THR A 334 -4.91 16.35 13.99
CA THR A 334 -5.74 16.88 12.90
C THR A 334 -5.17 18.19 12.40
N ASN A 335 -5.20 18.42 11.11
CA ASN A 335 -4.81 19.67 10.47
C ASN A 335 -5.79 20.79 10.85
N ARG A 336 -5.27 21.91 11.38
CA ARG A 336 -6.05 23.15 11.60
C ARG A 336 -5.81 24.17 10.49
N GLY A 337 -4.67 24.07 9.80
CA GLY A 337 -4.26 25.01 8.77
C GLY A 337 -2.76 24.94 8.50
N VAL A 338 -2.41 25.27 7.26
CA VAL A 338 -1.01 25.40 6.86
C VAL A 338 -0.56 26.84 7.11
N LEU A 339 0.44 27.01 7.97
CA LEU A 339 1.00 28.30 8.36
C LEU A 339 2.00 28.83 7.33
N TYR A 340 2.79 27.93 6.73
CA TYR A 340 3.79 28.28 5.73
C TYR A 340 4.10 27.10 4.81
N GLN A 341 4.50 27.43 3.59
CA GLN A 341 4.82 26.48 2.53
C GLN A 341 6.06 26.96 1.77
N GLY A 342 6.96 26.04 1.43
CA GLY A 342 8.15 26.35 0.63
C GLY A 342 8.79 25.08 0.07
N ARG A 343 9.57 25.20 -1.00
CA ARG A 343 10.12 24.03 -1.72
C ARG A 343 11.51 23.66 -1.24
N THR A 344 12.26 24.62 -0.71
CA THR A 344 13.66 24.39 -0.30
C THR A 344 13.88 24.68 1.17
N VAL A 345 15.00 24.16 1.70
CA VAL A 345 15.41 24.43 3.08
C VAL A 345 15.67 25.92 3.28
N GLU A 346 16.31 26.57 2.31
CA GLU A 346 16.66 28.00 2.34
C GLU A 346 15.45 28.92 2.43
N GLU A 347 14.32 28.52 1.83
CA GLU A 347 13.07 29.26 1.88
C GLU A 347 12.36 29.12 3.24
N VAL A 348 12.40 27.92 3.83
CA VAL A 348 11.53 27.55 4.97
C VAL A 348 12.25 27.72 6.30
N LEU A 349 13.55 27.43 6.34
CA LEU A 349 14.37 27.49 7.56
C LEU A 349 14.33 28.87 8.23
N PRO A 350 14.47 30.03 7.53
CA PRO A 350 14.40 31.33 8.18
C PRO A 350 13.03 31.62 8.81
N VAL A 351 11.96 31.10 8.23
CA VAL A 351 10.59 31.27 8.76
C VAL A 351 10.45 30.51 10.07
N ILE A 352 10.87 29.24 10.11
CA ILE A 352 10.85 28.42 11.32
C ILE A 352 11.72 29.05 12.41
N THR A 353 12.95 29.44 12.08
CA THR A 353 13.89 30.03 13.04
C THR A 353 13.33 31.31 13.67
N ARG A 354 12.72 32.21 12.89
CA ARG A 354 12.07 33.43 13.42
C ARG A 354 10.91 33.09 14.35
N GLY A 355 10.02 32.18 13.93
CA GLY A 355 8.87 31.75 14.72
C GLY A 355 9.27 31.15 16.07
N LEU A 356 10.34 30.35 16.11
CA LEU A 356 10.83 29.73 17.35
C LEU A 356 11.56 30.70 18.28
N GLN A 357 12.13 31.77 17.74
CA GLN A 357 12.87 32.79 18.52
C GLN A 357 11.98 33.96 18.98
N GLY A 358 10.67 33.96 18.65
CA GLY A 358 9.70 34.93 19.15
C GLY A 358 9.82 36.33 18.55
N ARG A 359 10.14 36.46 17.25
CA ARG A 359 10.18 37.74 16.53
C ARG A 359 9.29 37.78 15.31
#